data_AF-A0A3N1M9V1-F1
#
_entry.id   AF-A0A3N1M9V1-F1
#
_cell.length_a   1.000
_cell.length_b   1.000
_cell.length_c   1.000
_cell.angle_alpha   90.00
_cell.angle_beta   90.00
_cell.angle_gamma   90.00
#
_symmetry.space_group_name_H-M   'P 1'
#
loop_
_entity.id
_entity.type
_entity.pdbx_description
1 polymer ?
#
loop_
_entity_poly.entity_id
_entity_poly.type
_entity_poly.pdbx_seq_one_letter_code
_entity_poly.pdbx_strand_id
1 'polypeptide(L)'
;MNLRILKKLSRRAAPLLPHLTDHRQQFRAERGENYTGLLITARKHFERTRSVHAEVWRQREFKTPARDGNGWIFHAPPDHPRKGTIMVGAMSGGEESEWSEETAWEALREIVFWHYCEWDPGTDNLVPLRCLRSPSDIFRAADEMLVAGEVSRLEWLASRSPAT
;
A
#
# COMPACT_ATOMS: atom_id res chain seq x y z
N MET A 1 -7.65 -7.39 3.98
CA MET A 1 -6.95 -6.94 5.21
C MET A 1 -7.79 -5.88 5.94
N ASN A 2 -7.49 -5.51 7.20
CA ASN A 2 -8.10 -4.36 7.89
C ASN A 2 -7.06 -3.32 8.36
N LEU A 3 -7.49 -2.09 8.65
CA LEU A 3 -6.62 -0.98 9.06
C LEU A 3 -5.80 -1.25 10.33
N ARG A 4 -6.29 -2.09 11.26
CA ARG A 4 -5.53 -2.46 12.46
C ARG A 4 -4.39 -3.41 12.13
N ILE A 5 -4.63 -4.36 11.22
CA ILE A 5 -3.60 -5.26 10.71
C ILE A 5 -2.58 -4.45 9.91
N LEU A 6 -3.04 -3.58 9.00
CA LEU A 6 -2.17 -2.68 8.24
C LEU A 6 -1.21 -1.91 9.16
N LYS A 7 -1.73 -1.22 10.18
CA LYS A 7 -0.91 -0.53 11.18
C LYS A 7 0.12 -1.43 11.87
N LYS A 8 -0.24 -2.67 12.19
CA LYS A 8 0.68 -3.64 12.80
C LYS A 8 1.78 -4.07 11.82
N LEU A 9 1.43 -4.30 10.56
CA LEU A 9 2.36 -4.68 9.50
C LEU A 9 3.32 -3.53 9.17
N SER A 10 2.81 -2.31 8.98
CA SER A 10 3.65 -1.13 8.72
C SER A 10 4.67 -0.90 9.83
N ARG A 11 4.26 -1.09 11.10
CA ARG A 11 5.20 -1.00 12.23
C ARG A 11 6.31 -2.06 12.19
N ARG A 12 6.01 -3.27 11.69
CA ARG A 12 7.01 -4.35 11.54
C ARG A 12 7.90 -4.15 10.33
N ALA A 13 7.35 -3.58 9.25
CA ALA A 13 8.05 -3.33 7.99
C ALA A 13 9.03 -2.15 8.10
N ALA A 14 8.62 -1.08 8.77
CA ALA A 14 9.38 0.15 8.95
C ALA A 14 10.89 -0.04 9.27
N PRO A 15 11.31 -0.87 10.25
CA PRO A 15 12.73 -1.06 10.53
C PRO A 15 13.50 -1.82 9.44
N LEU A 16 12.83 -2.59 8.57
CA LEU A 16 13.48 -3.35 7.50
C LEU A 16 13.82 -2.48 6.28
N LEU A 17 13.00 -1.44 6.03
CA LEU A 17 13.09 -0.61 4.82
C LEU A 17 14.49 0.00 4.58
N PRO A 18 15.17 0.62 5.58
CA PRO A 18 16.49 1.20 5.35
C PRO A 18 17.56 0.16 5.00
N HIS A 19 17.39 -1.09 5.45
CA HIS A 19 18.29 -2.19 5.13
C HIS A 19 18.02 -2.78 3.74
N LEU A 20 16.86 -2.49 3.16
CA LEU A 20 16.45 -2.87 1.82
C LEU A 20 16.52 -1.68 0.84
N THR A 21 17.45 -0.74 1.08
CA THR A 21 17.70 0.47 0.27
C THR A 21 16.55 1.47 0.15
N ASP A 22 15.47 1.32 0.91
CA ASP A 22 14.41 2.33 0.96
C ASP A 22 14.72 3.39 2.03
N HIS A 23 15.24 4.51 1.55
CA HIS A 23 15.66 5.65 2.37
C HIS A 23 14.64 6.81 2.37
N ARG A 24 13.42 6.56 1.88
CA ARG A 24 12.34 7.56 1.93
C ARG A 24 12.04 7.96 3.37
N GLN A 25 11.51 9.18 3.55
CA GLN A 25 11.21 9.71 4.86
C GLN A 25 10.11 8.87 5.52
N GLN A 26 10.40 8.33 6.71
CA GLN A 26 9.38 7.67 7.53
C GLN A 26 8.65 8.67 8.41
N PHE A 27 7.33 8.63 8.41
CA PHE A 27 6.50 9.50 9.23
C PHE A 27 5.24 8.77 9.70
N ARG A 28 4.42 9.43 10.52
CA ARG A 28 3.21 8.85 11.10
C ARG A 28 1.99 9.45 10.43
N ALA A 29 1.10 8.58 9.96
CA ALA A 29 -0.15 9.00 9.36
C ALA A 29 -0.98 9.88 10.32
N GLU A 30 -1.49 10.98 9.80
CA GLU A 30 -2.49 11.81 10.45
C GLU A 30 -3.90 11.31 10.16
N ARG A 31 -4.91 11.90 10.80
CA ARG A 31 -6.29 11.49 10.59
C ARG A 31 -6.85 12.23 9.37
N GLY A 32 -7.01 11.52 8.25
CA GLY A 32 -7.68 12.03 7.05
C GLY A 32 -6.77 12.74 6.05
N GLU A 33 -5.46 12.80 6.29
CA GLU A 33 -4.51 13.48 5.39
C GLU A 33 -3.80 12.49 4.45
N ASN A 34 -3.45 11.31 4.96
CA ASN A 34 -2.59 10.37 4.24
C ASN A 34 -3.38 9.28 3.52
N TYR A 35 -2.80 8.69 2.48
CA TYR A 35 -3.49 7.68 1.67
C TYR A 35 -2.85 6.29 1.76
N THR A 36 -3.65 5.26 1.48
CA THR A 36 -3.15 3.89 1.25
C THR A 36 -3.74 3.37 -0.06
N GLY A 37 -2.89 2.76 -0.89
CA GLY A 37 -3.30 2.08 -2.12
C GLY A 37 -3.90 0.69 -1.86
N LEU A 38 -3.98 0.25 -0.61
CA LEU A 38 -4.50 -1.06 -0.26
C LEU A 38 -6.02 -1.10 -0.23
N LEU A 39 -6.57 -2.10 -0.91
CA LEU A 39 -7.97 -2.42 -0.77
C LEU A 39 -8.27 -3.05 0.61
N ILE A 40 -8.94 -2.28 1.46
CA ILE A 40 -9.47 -2.74 2.74
C ILE A 40 -10.91 -3.26 2.57
N THR A 41 -11.07 -4.58 2.49
CA THR A 41 -12.38 -5.24 2.23
C THR A 41 -13.21 -5.52 3.49
N ALA A 42 -12.66 -5.29 4.68
CA ALA A 42 -13.34 -5.58 5.92
C ALA A 42 -14.46 -4.56 6.20
N ARG A 43 -15.70 -4.86 5.79
CA ARG A 43 -16.89 -3.96 5.86
C ARG A 43 -17.13 -3.26 7.19
N LYS A 44 -16.76 -3.88 8.32
CA LYS A 44 -16.87 -3.24 9.65
C LYS A 44 -15.98 -1.99 9.83
N HIS A 45 -15.03 -1.78 8.93
CA HIS A 45 -14.12 -0.64 8.91
C HIS A 45 -14.40 0.32 7.75
N PHE A 46 -15.50 0.11 7.02
CA PHE A 46 -15.90 1.04 5.97
C PHE A 46 -16.27 2.37 6.60
N GLU A 47 -15.88 3.43 5.91
CA GLU A 47 -16.30 4.78 6.24
C GLU A 47 -17.79 4.93 6.01
N ARG A 48 -18.42 5.77 6.81
CA ARG A 48 -19.86 5.97 6.78
C ARG A 48 -20.17 7.44 6.70
N THR A 49 -20.86 7.84 5.64
CA THR A 49 -21.30 9.22 5.44
C THR A 49 -22.78 9.26 5.08
N ARG A 50 -23.39 10.43 5.22
CA ARG A 50 -24.77 10.66 4.78
C ARG A 50 -24.80 10.95 3.30
N SER A 51 -25.82 10.42 2.61
CA SER A 51 -26.11 10.73 1.22
C SER A 51 -27.61 10.93 1.04
N VAL A 52 -27.99 11.92 0.24
CA VAL A 52 -29.39 12.14 -0.16
C VAL A 52 -29.80 11.23 -1.32
N HIS A 53 -28.82 10.70 -2.05
CA HIS A 53 -28.98 9.94 -3.29
C HIS A 53 -28.82 8.43 -3.03
N ALA A 54 -29.58 7.60 -3.74
CA ALA A 54 -29.57 6.14 -3.58
C ALA A 54 -28.48 5.46 -4.43
N GLU A 55 -27.98 6.16 -5.44
CA GLU A 55 -27.07 5.65 -6.46
C GLU A 55 -25.68 5.37 -5.88
N VAL A 56 -25.07 4.27 -6.29
CA VAL A 56 -23.70 3.91 -5.93
C VAL A 56 -22.79 4.22 -7.11
N TRP A 57 -21.62 4.81 -6.86
CA TRP A 57 -20.71 5.24 -7.93
C TRP A 57 -19.56 4.24 -8.17
N ARG A 58 -19.08 3.54 -7.13
CA ARG A 58 -18.00 2.54 -7.27
C ARG A 58 -18.47 1.13 -6.94
N GLN A 59 -17.94 0.12 -7.64
CA GLN A 59 -18.34 -1.29 -7.52
C GLN A 59 -18.27 -1.89 -6.10
N ARG A 60 -17.48 -1.31 -5.19
CA ARG A 60 -17.26 -1.83 -3.82
C ARG A 60 -17.95 -1.03 -2.73
N GLU A 61 -18.68 -0.01 -3.13
CA GLU A 61 -19.50 0.81 -2.24
C GLU A 61 -20.90 0.21 -2.13
N PHE A 62 -21.61 0.54 -1.06
CA PHE A 62 -23.02 0.23 -0.94
C PHE A 62 -23.73 1.26 -0.08
N LYS A 63 -25.05 1.38 -0.27
CA LYS A 63 -25.91 2.29 0.49
C LYS A 63 -26.98 1.52 1.22
N THR A 64 -27.29 1.94 2.44
CA THR A 64 -28.41 1.42 3.23
C THR A 64 -29.34 2.56 3.63
N PRO A 65 -30.67 2.39 3.62
CA PRO A 65 -31.58 3.45 4.07
C PRO A 65 -31.22 3.93 5.47
N ALA A 66 -31.26 5.24 5.69
CA ALA A 66 -31.05 5.81 7.01
C ALA A 66 -32.24 5.49 7.92
N ARG A 67 -31.97 5.21 9.21
CA ARG A 67 -33.02 4.84 10.18
C ARG A 67 -34.04 5.95 10.44
N ASP A 68 -33.67 7.19 10.18
CA ASP A 68 -34.52 8.37 10.33
C ASP A 68 -35.43 8.61 9.10
N GLY A 69 -35.35 7.76 8.07
CA GLY A 69 -36.10 7.91 6.82
C GLY A 69 -35.54 8.97 5.86
N ASN A 70 -34.50 9.71 6.26
CA ASN A 70 -34.00 10.86 5.51
C ASN A 70 -32.76 10.50 4.68
N GLY A 71 -32.95 9.75 3.60
CA GLY A 71 -31.89 9.40 2.67
C GLY A 71 -31.13 8.13 3.05
N TRP A 72 -29.82 8.11 2.85
CA TRP A 72 -29.00 6.90 2.81
C TRP A 72 -27.72 7.05 3.64
N ILE A 73 -27.27 5.91 4.19
CA ILE A 73 -25.93 5.75 4.75
C ILE A 73 -25.06 5.13 3.66
N PHE A 74 -24.07 5.88 3.21
CA PHE A 74 -23.06 5.43 2.26
C PHE A 74 -21.93 4.72 2.99
N HIS A 75 -21.54 3.54 2.49
CA HIS A 75 -20.44 2.75 3.03
C HIS A 75 -19.37 2.59 1.95
N ALA A 76 -18.16 3.07 2.23
CA ALA A 76 -17.01 2.96 1.32
C ALA A 76 -15.81 2.30 2.02
N PRO A 77 -14.97 1.54 1.29
CA PRO A 77 -13.67 1.12 1.80
C PRO A 77 -12.87 2.36 2.26
N PRO A 78 -12.17 2.29 3.41
CA PRO A 78 -11.31 3.39 3.82
C PRO A 78 -10.12 3.51 2.87
N ASP A 79 -9.84 4.74 2.48
CA ASP A 79 -8.70 5.19 1.67
C ASP A 79 -7.60 5.79 2.55
N HIS A 80 -7.93 6.22 3.77
CA HIS A 80 -6.97 6.72 4.74
C HIS A 80 -6.50 5.64 5.74
N PRO A 81 -5.19 5.51 6.01
CA PRO A 81 -4.69 4.62 7.04
C PRO A 81 -5.07 5.16 8.44
N ARG A 82 -5.06 4.28 9.44
CA ARG A 82 -5.37 4.68 10.81
C ARG A 82 -4.27 5.61 11.35
N LYS A 83 -4.63 6.70 12.04
CA LYS A 83 -3.69 7.59 12.74
C LYS A 83 -2.52 6.83 13.41
N GLY A 84 -1.30 7.28 13.15
CA GLY A 84 -0.06 6.70 13.65
C GLY A 84 0.36 5.39 12.98
N THR A 85 -0.23 5.04 11.83
CA THR A 85 0.35 4.05 10.92
C THR A 85 1.66 4.62 10.38
N ILE A 86 2.71 3.79 10.31
CA ILE A 86 3.99 4.25 9.76
C ILE A 86 3.87 4.30 8.24
N MET A 87 4.16 5.47 7.71
CA MET A 87 4.17 5.79 6.29
C MET A 87 5.61 5.99 5.84
N VAL A 88 5.83 5.90 4.53
CA VAL A 88 7.04 6.37 3.88
C VAL A 88 6.66 7.30 2.75
N GLY A 89 7.48 8.32 2.51
CA GLY A 89 7.24 9.26 1.43
C GLY A 89 8.49 10.03 1.03
N ALA A 90 8.47 10.56 -0.19
CA ALA A 90 9.52 11.38 -0.74
C ALA A 90 8.96 12.31 -1.81
N MET A 91 9.69 13.38 -2.11
CA MET A 91 9.44 14.16 -3.31
C MET A 91 9.78 13.31 -4.54
N SER A 92 8.84 13.19 -5.47
CA SER A 92 9.00 12.48 -6.73
C SER A 92 8.33 13.26 -7.87
N GLY A 93 8.88 13.18 -9.07
CA GLY A 93 8.37 13.90 -10.24
C GLY A 93 9.43 14.80 -10.89
N GLY A 94 9.23 15.11 -12.17
CA GLY A 94 10.13 15.92 -12.99
C GLY A 94 9.92 17.42 -12.78
N GLU A 95 9.17 18.06 -13.69
CA GLU A 95 8.98 19.52 -13.71
C GLU A 95 8.28 20.07 -12.44
N GLU A 96 7.31 19.32 -11.90
CA GLU A 96 6.65 19.63 -10.64
C GLU A 96 6.85 18.44 -9.70
N SER A 97 7.74 18.58 -8.73
CA SER A 97 7.95 17.55 -7.71
C SER A 97 6.73 17.49 -6.81
N GLU A 98 6.08 16.33 -6.75
CA GLU A 98 4.95 16.05 -5.88
C GLU A 98 5.40 15.16 -4.72
N TRP A 99 4.74 15.33 -3.57
CA TRP A 99 4.93 14.42 -2.46
C TRP A 99 4.22 13.09 -2.76
N SER A 100 4.99 12.02 -2.91
CA SER A 100 4.47 10.66 -3.03
C SER A 100 4.66 9.90 -1.73
N GLU A 101 3.59 9.26 -1.27
CA GLU A 101 3.58 8.50 -0.02
C GLU A 101 2.81 7.20 -0.13
N GLU A 102 3.19 6.26 0.72
CA GLU A 102 2.51 4.99 0.90
C GLU A 102 2.74 4.47 2.32
N THR A 103 2.01 3.42 2.72
CA THR A 103 2.30 2.81 4.03
C THR A 103 3.63 2.06 3.97
N ALA A 104 4.39 2.01 5.09
CA ALA A 104 5.63 1.23 5.15
C ALA A 104 5.44 -0.27 4.83
N TRP A 105 4.20 -0.77 4.95
CA TRP A 105 3.85 -2.13 4.54
C TRP A 105 3.74 -2.29 3.02
N GLU A 106 3.18 -1.30 2.32
CA GLU A 106 3.11 -1.29 0.86
C GLU A 106 4.51 -1.25 0.27
N ALA A 107 5.36 -0.34 0.78
CA ALA A 107 6.75 -0.21 0.39
C ALA A 107 7.51 -1.53 0.48
N LEU A 108 7.44 -2.20 1.63
CA LEU A 108 8.10 -3.50 1.82
C LEU A 108 7.56 -4.56 0.85
N ARG A 109 6.23 -4.62 0.68
CA ARG A 109 5.60 -5.59 -0.22
C ARG A 109 6.07 -5.36 -1.66
N GLU A 110 6.15 -4.10 -2.07
CA GLU A 110 6.58 -3.72 -3.42
C GLU A 110 8.04 -4.08 -3.67
N ILE A 111 8.94 -3.74 -2.75
CA ILE A 111 10.37 -4.11 -2.80
C ILE A 111 10.53 -5.63 -2.96
N VAL A 112 9.85 -6.41 -2.10
CA VAL A 112 9.92 -7.88 -2.15
C VAL A 112 9.30 -8.42 -3.43
N PHE A 113 8.19 -7.85 -3.89
CA PHE A 113 7.51 -8.26 -5.12
C PHE A 113 8.44 -8.07 -6.32
N TRP A 114 8.99 -6.88 -6.52
CA TRP A 114 9.88 -6.58 -7.64
C TRP A 114 11.16 -7.40 -7.62
N HIS A 115 11.68 -7.71 -6.43
CA HIS A 115 12.86 -8.57 -6.31
C HIS A 115 12.59 -10.02 -6.75
N TYR A 116 11.39 -10.55 -6.46
CA TYR A 116 10.99 -11.93 -6.79
C TYR A 116 10.07 -12.02 -8.01
N CYS A 117 10.16 -11.06 -8.92
CA CYS A 117 9.41 -11.05 -10.16
C CYS A 117 10.35 -10.82 -11.34
N GLU A 118 10.09 -11.51 -12.45
CA GLU A 118 10.82 -11.34 -13.70
C GLU A 118 9.86 -11.08 -14.85
N TRP A 119 10.33 -10.30 -15.82
CA TRP A 119 9.60 -10.06 -17.04
C TRP A 119 9.76 -11.25 -17.99
N ASP A 120 8.65 -11.82 -18.44
CA ASP A 120 8.62 -12.83 -19.48
C ASP A 120 8.32 -12.18 -20.85
N PRO A 121 9.30 -12.04 -21.75
CA PRO A 121 9.10 -11.43 -23.06
C PRO A 121 8.21 -12.27 -23.99
N GLY A 122 8.00 -13.56 -23.70
CA GLY A 122 7.13 -14.42 -24.50
C GLY A 122 5.65 -14.15 -24.24
N THR A 123 5.31 -13.73 -23.02
CA THR A 123 3.92 -13.45 -22.62
C THR A 123 3.65 -11.98 -22.36
N ASP A 124 4.67 -11.12 -22.43
CA ASP A 124 4.57 -9.68 -22.11
C ASP A 124 4.04 -9.46 -20.68
N ASN A 125 4.40 -10.36 -19.75
CA ASN A 125 3.88 -10.36 -18.39
C ASN A 125 5.00 -10.46 -17.34
N LEU A 126 4.70 -9.94 -16.16
CA LEU A 126 5.52 -10.13 -14.98
C LEU A 126 5.19 -11.49 -14.32
N VAL A 127 6.17 -12.37 -14.22
CA VAL A 127 6.03 -13.71 -13.66
C VAL A 127 6.64 -13.74 -12.25
N PRO A 128 5.88 -14.16 -11.22
CA PRO A 128 6.41 -14.30 -9.88
C PRO A 128 7.31 -15.55 -9.79
N LEU A 129 8.55 -15.36 -9.34
CA LEU A 129 9.51 -16.43 -9.06
C LEU A 129 9.24 -17.13 -7.72
N ARG A 130 8.43 -16.48 -6.86
CA ARG A 130 8.14 -16.96 -5.51
C ARG A 130 6.66 -16.78 -5.14
N CYS A 131 6.17 -17.69 -4.30
CA CYS A 131 4.85 -17.56 -3.70
C CYS A 131 4.85 -16.51 -2.57
N LEU A 132 4.21 -15.36 -2.80
CA LEU A 132 4.09 -14.24 -1.84
C LEU A 132 2.62 -14.02 -1.40
N ARG A 133 1.95 -15.08 -0.94
CA ARG A 133 0.49 -15.06 -0.67
C ARG A 133 0.11 -14.42 0.66
N SER A 134 0.99 -14.43 1.64
CA SER A 134 0.70 -13.96 2.99
C SER A 134 1.71 -12.94 3.49
N PRO A 135 1.35 -12.13 4.51
CA PRO A 135 2.31 -11.23 5.13
C PRO A 135 3.53 -11.94 5.70
N SER A 136 3.37 -13.18 6.20
CA SER A 136 4.49 -13.98 6.69
C SER A 136 5.46 -14.37 5.58
N ASP A 137 4.95 -14.67 4.37
CA ASP A 137 5.79 -14.98 3.21
C ASP A 137 6.63 -13.77 2.81
N ILE A 138 6.03 -12.58 2.82
CA ILE A 138 6.71 -11.32 2.50
C ILE A 138 7.81 -11.01 3.51
N PHE A 139 7.54 -11.12 4.82
CA PHE A 139 8.57 -10.89 5.84
C PHE A 139 9.72 -11.89 5.74
N ARG A 140 9.40 -13.18 5.55
CA ARG A 140 10.42 -14.21 5.35
C ARG A 140 11.28 -13.92 4.13
N ALA A 141 10.67 -13.54 3.01
CA ALA A 141 11.39 -13.18 1.80
C ALA A 141 12.28 -11.93 2.01
N ALA A 142 11.79 -10.92 2.73
CA ALA A 142 12.58 -9.75 3.11
C ALA A 142 13.79 -10.12 3.99
N ASP A 143 13.60 -10.99 4.98
CA ASP A 143 14.69 -11.48 5.85
C ASP A 143 15.75 -12.23 5.02
N GLU A 144 15.33 -13.04 4.05
CA GLU A 144 16.24 -13.74 3.15
C GLU A 144 17.04 -12.78 2.25
N MET A 145 16.42 -11.74 1.71
CA MET A 145 17.10 -10.67 0.95
C MET A 145 18.19 -9.99 1.79
N LEU A 146 17.91 -9.75 3.07
CA LEU A 146 18.87 -9.15 4.01
C LEU A 146 20.05 -10.09 4.31
N VAL A 147 19.79 -11.39 4.49
CA VAL A 147 20.84 -12.39 4.75
C VAL A 147 21.72 -12.62 3.53
N ALA A 148 21.14 -12.62 2.33
CA ALA A 148 21.86 -12.86 1.09
C ALA A 148 22.71 -11.64 0.64
N GLY A 149 22.47 -10.46 1.21
CA GLY A 149 23.13 -9.22 0.79
C GLY A 149 22.74 -8.79 -0.64
N GLU A 150 21.62 -9.30 -1.17
CA GLU A 150 21.21 -9.18 -2.59
C GLU A 150 20.54 -7.83 -2.92
N VAL A 151 20.79 -6.80 -2.12
CA VAL A 151 20.14 -5.49 -2.26
C VAL A 151 20.59 -4.75 -3.53
N SER A 152 21.72 -5.14 -4.13
CA SER A 152 22.28 -4.55 -5.36
C SER A 152 21.41 -4.73 -6.62
N ARG A 153 20.47 -5.68 -6.67
CA ARG A 153 19.57 -5.84 -7.84
C ARG A 153 18.54 -4.70 -7.95
N LEU A 154 18.20 -4.06 -6.82
CA LEU A 154 17.23 -2.96 -6.76
C LEU A 154 17.84 -1.63 -7.18
N GLU A 155 19.12 -1.38 -6.87
CA GLU A 155 19.86 -0.22 -7.39
C GLU A 155 19.95 -0.25 -8.92
N TRP A 156 20.11 -1.44 -9.51
CA TRP A 156 20.11 -1.62 -10.96
C TRP A 156 18.74 -1.34 -11.60
N LEU A 157 17.64 -1.79 -11.00
CA LEU A 157 16.29 -1.48 -11.49
C LEU A 157 15.94 0.01 -11.32
N ALA A 158 16.31 0.63 -10.20
CA ALA A 158 16.14 2.06 -9.97
C ALA A 158 16.92 2.91 -10.99
N SER A 159 18.09 2.44 -11.43
CA SER A 159 18.88 3.10 -12.49
C SER A 159 18.32 2.92 -13.91
N ARG A 160 17.30 2.06 -14.09
CA ARG A 160 16.68 1.73 -15.38
C ARG A 160 15.23 2.14 -15.50
N SER A 161 14.59 2.66 -14.45
CA SER A 161 13.36 3.43 -14.64
C SER A 161 13.70 4.62 -15.55
N PRO A 162 13.11 4.71 -16.75
CA PRO A 162 13.26 5.91 -17.53
C PRO A 162 12.71 7.06 -16.68
N ALA A 163 13.48 8.14 -16.55
CA ALA A 163 12.90 9.43 -16.26
C ALA A 163 11.93 9.72 -17.41
N THR A 164 10.66 9.39 -17.21
CA THR A 164 9.55 9.93 -17.99
C THR A 164 9.19 11.29 -17.46
#